data_AF-A0A529U5W7-F1
#
_entry.id   AF-A0A529U5W7-F1
#
_cell.length_a   1.000
_cell.length_b   1.000
_cell.length_c   1.000
_cell.angle_alpha   90.00
_cell.angle_beta   90.00
_cell.angle_gamma   90.00
#
_symmetry.space_group_name_H-M   'P 1'
#
loop_
_entity.id
_entity.type
_entity.pdbx_description
1 polymer ?
#
loop_
_entity_poly.entity_id
_entity_poly.type
_entity_poly.pdbx_seq_one_letter_code
_entity_poly.pdbx_strand_id
1 'polypeptide(L)'
;MLQTRQNALGVRFEAQCRALEKEPFPTLDVRKDRLNRLLALTEKHEAEICAAIDSDFSARSAEETRLAELFVVRAGIRHALSHLSAWMR
;
A
#
# COMPACT_ATOMS: atom_id res chain seq x y z
N MET A 1 -28.48 -1.78 7.04
CA MET A 1 -27.00 -1.68 7.22
C MET A 1 -26.21 -2.53 6.22
N LEU A 2 -26.49 -3.82 6.04
CA LEU A 2 -25.73 -4.68 5.11
C LEU A 2 -25.86 -4.26 3.63
N GLN A 3 -27.06 -3.92 3.19
CA GLN A 3 -27.33 -3.51 1.80
C GLN A 3 -26.68 -2.17 1.42
N THR A 4 -26.58 -1.24 2.38
CA THR A 4 -25.85 0.04 2.22
C THR A 4 -24.35 -0.18 2.08
N ARG A 5 -23.77 -1.13 2.82
CA ARG A 5 -22.34 -1.50 2.70
C ARG A 5 -22.04 -2.19 1.36
N GLN A 6 -22.94 -3.04 0.88
CA GLN A 6 -22.81 -3.69 -0.43
C GLN A 6 -22.82 -2.69 -1.58
N ASN A 7 -23.70 -1.68 -1.52
CA ASN A 7 -23.73 -0.61 -2.53
C ASN A 7 -22.45 0.25 -2.51
N ALA A 8 -21.92 0.57 -1.32
CA ALA A 8 -20.67 1.34 -1.20
C ALA A 8 -19.44 0.62 -1.78
N LEU A 9 -19.37 -0.71 -1.67
CA LEU A 9 -18.32 -1.51 -2.30
C LEU A 9 -18.44 -1.49 -3.82
N GLY A 10 -19.66 -1.63 -4.37
CA GLY A 10 -19.92 -1.54 -5.81
C GLY A 10 -19.47 -0.21 -6.40
N VAL A 11 -19.83 0.90 -5.75
CA VAL A 11 -19.42 2.26 -6.18
C VAL A 11 -17.90 2.42 -6.18
N ARG A 12 -17.20 1.92 -5.15
CA ARG A 12 -15.72 1.98 -5.07
C ARG A 12 -15.06 1.12 -6.15
N PHE A 13 -15.60 -0.07 -6.40
CA PHE A 13 -15.11 -0.96 -7.44
C PHE A 13 -15.22 -0.30 -8.83
N GLU A 14 -16.39 0.24 -9.17
CA GLU A 14 -16.57 0.94 -10.44
C GLU A 14 -15.63 2.16 -10.59
N ALA A 15 -15.37 2.88 -9.49
CA ALA A 15 -14.40 3.97 -9.51
C ALA A 15 -12.97 3.47 -9.82
N GLN A 16 -12.57 2.30 -9.32
CA GLN A 16 -11.30 1.68 -9.66
C GLN A 16 -11.26 1.22 -11.12
N CYS A 17 -12.34 0.64 -11.65
CA CYS A 17 -12.45 0.28 -13.07
C CYS A 17 -12.29 1.50 -13.98
N ARG A 18 -13.00 2.60 -13.69
CA ARG A 18 -12.88 3.85 -14.44
C ARG A 18 -11.49 4.49 -14.34
N ALA A 19 -10.80 4.32 -13.21
CA ALA A 19 -9.42 4.80 -13.07
C ALA A 19 -8.44 3.99 -13.94
N LEU A 20 -8.62 2.66 -14.01
CA LEU A 20 -7.86 1.79 -14.90
C LEU A 20 -8.08 2.15 -16.37
N GLU A 21 -9.33 2.37 -16.78
CA GLU A 21 -9.66 2.76 -18.16
C GLU A 21 -8.98 4.08 -18.58
N LYS A 22 -8.83 5.03 -17.65
CA LYS A 22 -8.18 6.32 -17.90
C LYS A 22 -6.66 6.23 -18.04
N GLU A 23 -6.03 5.30 -17.32
CA GLU A 23 -4.57 5.14 -17.33
C GLU A 23 -4.18 3.65 -17.17
N PRO A 24 -4.40 2.84 -18.22
CA PRO A 24 -4.18 1.38 -18.12
C PRO A 24 -2.71 1.01 -18.01
N PHE A 25 -1.83 1.85 -18.58
CA PHE A 25 -0.37 1.64 -18.58
C PHE A 25 0.34 2.91 -18.08
N PRO A 26 0.34 3.17 -16.76
CA PRO A 26 1.03 4.32 -16.21
C PRO A 26 2.51 4.29 -16.57
N THR A 27 3.07 5.47 -16.84
CA THR A 27 4.49 5.62 -17.19
C THR A 27 5.41 5.19 -16.04
N LEU A 28 6.70 4.99 -16.33
CA LEU A 28 7.69 4.66 -15.31
C LEU A 28 7.70 5.68 -14.17
N ASP A 29 7.62 6.97 -14.50
CA ASP A 29 7.66 8.06 -13.51
C ASP A 29 6.42 8.06 -12.62
N VAL A 30 5.23 7.82 -13.18
CA VAL A 30 3.99 7.71 -12.39
C VAL A 30 4.05 6.52 -11.45
N ARG A 31 4.57 5.38 -11.90
CA ARG A 31 4.72 4.20 -11.03
C ARG A 31 5.74 4.42 -9.91
N LYS A 32 6.86 5.08 -10.21
CA LYS A 32 7.86 5.47 -9.20
C LYS A 32 7.29 6.45 -8.18
N ASP A 33 6.54 7.46 -8.62
CA ASP A 33 5.85 8.40 -7.72
C ASP A 33 4.93 7.65 -6.75
N ARG A 34 4.09 6.74 -7.25
CA ARG A 34 3.17 5.94 -6.43
C ARG A 34 3.92 5.08 -5.40
N LEU A 35 5.02 4.43 -5.80
CA LEU A 35 5.87 3.64 -4.89
C LEU A 35 6.53 4.52 -3.81
N ASN A 36 7.04 5.70 -4.17
CA ASN A 36 7.61 6.65 -3.21
C ASN A 36 6.57 7.17 -2.22
N ARG A 37 5.34 7.46 -2.69
CA ARG A 37 4.22 7.85 -1.81
C ARG A 37 3.82 6.73 -0.86
N LEU A 38 3.83 5.48 -1.32
CA LEU A 38 3.58 4.33 -0.47
C LEU A 38 4.67 4.17 0.59
N LEU A 39 5.94 4.31 0.20
CA LEU A 39 7.07 4.28 1.13
C LEU A 39 6.92 5.36 2.21
N ALA A 40 6.68 6.61 1.79
CA ALA A 40 6.48 7.74 2.70
C ALA A 40 5.28 7.54 3.63
N LEU A 41 4.19 6.93 3.15
CA LEU A 41 3.05 6.57 3.99
C LEU A 41 3.46 5.59 5.10
N THR A 42 4.22 4.54 4.77
CA THR A 42 4.69 3.60 5.80
C THR A 42 5.63 4.23 6.81
N GLU A 43 6.48 5.17 6.39
CA GLU A 43 7.42 5.89 7.25
C GLU A 43 6.68 6.86 8.17
N LYS A 44 5.74 7.63 7.62
CA LYS A 44 4.94 8.61 8.36
C LYS A 44 4.06 7.96 9.43
N HIS A 45 3.46 6.82 9.12
CA HIS A 45 2.47 6.16 9.98
C HIS A 45 3.04 4.96 10.77
N GLU A 46 4.37 4.84 10.88
CA GLU A 46 5.02 3.70 11.57
C GLU A 46 4.45 3.44 12.96
N ALA A 47 4.40 4.47 13.82
CA ALA A 47 3.93 4.34 15.19
C ALA A 47 2.45 3.94 15.27
N GLU A 48 1.61 4.51 14.39
CA GLU A 48 0.18 4.18 14.30
C GLU A 48 -0.03 2.73 13.87
N ILE A 49 0.77 2.25 12.90
CA ILE A 49 0.73 0.86 12.43
C ILE A 49 1.15 -0.11 13.55
N CYS A 50 2.24 0.19 14.27
CA CYS A 50 2.67 -0.62 15.41
C CYS A 50 1.59 -0.68 16.50
N ALA A 51 0.98 0.45 16.86
CA ALA A 51 -0.06 0.50 17.88
C ALA A 51 -1.32 -0.27 17.47
N ALA A 52 -1.73 -0.17 16.20
CA ALA A 52 -2.87 -0.92 15.68
C ALA A 52 -2.61 -2.43 15.71
N ILE A 53 -1.43 -2.87 15.27
CA ILE A 53 -1.07 -4.28 15.27
C ILE A 53 -0.94 -4.83 16.70
N ASP A 54 -0.37 -4.09 17.64
CA ASP A 54 -0.36 -4.53 19.04
C ASP A 54 -1.78 -4.68 19.60
N SER A 55 -2.66 -3.70 19.32
CA SER A 55 -4.07 -3.76 19.73
C SER A 55 -4.81 -4.95 19.14
N ASP A 56 -4.55 -5.32 17.89
CA ASP A 56 -5.23 -6.42 17.21
C ASP A 56 -4.71 -7.80 17.66
N PHE A 57 -3.44 -7.90 18.07
CA PHE A 57 -2.76 -9.16 18.35
C PHE A 57 -2.36 -9.36 19.83
N SER A 58 -2.76 -8.45 20.72
CA SER A 58 -2.70 -8.60 22.19
C SER A 58 -1.31 -8.96 22.72
N ALA A 59 -0.36 -8.01 22.66
CA ALA A 59 1.03 -8.08 23.11
C ALA A 59 2.06 -8.39 22.01
N ARG A 60 1.93 -7.76 20.84
CA ARG A 60 2.97 -7.79 19.80
C ARG A 60 4.03 -6.73 20.12
N SER A 61 5.32 -7.11 20.11
CA SER A 61 6.38 -6.10 20.24
C SER A 61 6.43 -5.17 19.02
N ALA A 62 6.70 -3.89 19.25
CA ALA A 62 6.83 -2.92 18.16
C ALA A 62 8.02 -3.26 17.25
N GLU A 63 9.09 -3.83 17.80
CA GLU A 63 10.28 -4.27 17.08
C GLU A 63 9.96 -5.41 16.11
N GLU A 64 9.15 -6.37 16.54
CA GLU A 64 8.64 -7.43 15.67
C GLU A 64 7.81 -6.82 14.54
N THR A 65 6.90 -5.87 14.83
CA THR A 65 6.11 -5.21 13.80
C THR A 65 6.97 -4.43 12.79
N ARG A 66 8.03 -3.78 13.28
CA ARG A 66 8.97 -3.06 12.41
C ARG A 66 9.71 -4.03 11.50
N LEU A 67 10.10 -5.20 12.00
CA LEU A 67 10.91 -6.16 11.26
C LEU A 67 10.08 -7.03 10.29
N ALA A 68 8.96 -7.57 10.73
CA ALA A 68 8.19 -8.54 9.96
C ALA A 68 7.21 -7.89 8.97
N GLU A 69 6.68 -6.71 9.28
CA GLU A 69 5.68 -6.03 8.44
C GLU A 69 6.29 -4.82 7.73
N LEU A 70 6.77 -3.82 8.49
CA LEU A 70 7.20 -2.55 7.90
C LEU A 70 8.48 -2.70 7.08
N PHE A 71 9.48 -3.39 7.60
CA PHE A 71 10.73 -3.62 6.87
C PHE A 71 10.49 -4.42 5.59
N VAL A 72 9.69 -5.49 5.63
CA VAL A 72 9.38 -6.30 4.44
C VAL A 72 8.73 -5.46 3.35
N VAL A 73 7.74 -4.64 3.70
CA VAL A 73 7.06 -3.75 2.75
C VAL A 73 8.02 -2.70 2.20
N ARG A 74 8.77 -2.01 3.06
CA ARG A 74 9.72 -0.96 2.65
C ARG A 74 10.84 -1.51 1.78
N ALA A 75 11.38 -2.68 2.12
CA ALA A 75 12.40 -3.37 1.34
C ALA A 75 11.85 -3.79 -0.04
N GLY A 76 10.63 -4.34 -0.08
CA GLY A 76 9.94 -4.67 -1.34
C GLY A 76 9.74 -3.45 -2.24
N ILE A 77 9.32 -2.31 -1.68
CA ILE A 77 9.16 -1.07 -2.44
C ILE A 77 10.50 -0.56 -2.99
N ARG A 78 11.56 -0.52 -2.15
CA ARG A 78 12.90 -0.10 -2.58
C ARG A 78 13.46 -1.02 -3.66
N HIS A 79 13.27 -2.33 -3.51
CA HIS A 79 13.66 -3.31 -4.52
C HIS A 79 12.91 -3.06 -5.84
N ALA A 80 11.59 -2.86 -5.80
CA ALA A 80 10.81 -2.53 -6.97
C ALA A 80 11.31 -1.24 -7.64
N LEU A 81 11.52 -0.16 -6.89
CA LEU A 81 12.04 1.12 -7.42
C LEU A 81 13.36 0.96 -8.19
N SER A 82 14.27 0.12 -7.69
CA SER A 82 15.57 -0.13 -8.30
C SER A 82 15.51 -0.92 -9.61
N HIS A 83 14.48 -1.75 -9.80
CA HIS A 83 14.42 -2.68 -10.93
C HIS A 83 13.26 -2.41 -11.90
N LEU A 84 12.32 -1.53 -11.53
CA LEU A 84 11.07 -1.31 -12.26
C LEU A 84 11.28 -0.96 -13.74
N SER A 85 12.28 -0.12 -14.05
CA SER A 85 12.58 0.23 -15.46
C SER A 85 12.99 -0.98 -16.28
N ALA A 86 13.73 -1.93 -15.70
CA ALA A 86 14.16 -3.15 -16.37
C ALA A 86 13.02 -4.18 -16.50
N TRP A 87 12.01 -4.13 -15.63
CA TRP A 87 10.85 -5.02 -15.66
C TRP A 87 9.74 -4.54 -16.59
N MET A 88 9.62 -3.23 -16.82
CA MET A 88 8.61 -2.65 -17.71
C MET A 88 8.93 -2.83 -19.21
N ARG A 89 9.92 -3.65 -19.54
CA ARG A 89 10.28 -4.01 -20.92
C ARG A 89 9.30 -5.02 -21.49
#